data_AF-A0A9D1LD39-F1
#
_entry.id   AF-A0A9D1LD39-F1
#
_cell.length_a   1.000
_cell.length_b   1.000
_cell.length_c   1.000
_cell.angle_alpha   90.00
_cell.angle_beta   90.00
_cell.angle_gamma   90.00
#
_symmetry.space_group_name_H-M   'P 1'
#
loop_
_entity.id
_entity.type
_entity.pdbx_description
1 polymer ?
#
loop_
_entity_poly.entity_id
_entity_poly.type
_entity_poly.pdbx_seq_one_letter_code
_entity_poly.pdbx_strand_id
1 'polypeptide(L)'
;MEDLAASKDCYVAGETLSWTFSCRNAESLSYEIVGVRSGRVAGGSLTTERKISYLAAVADSYTLTLVAQAGGQSASASSTVLVAEGEWSASLSVGRPYAVAHKKAIGCRVEIGGGTAPYTVQIQIALGKQPVYEQTSSLETNAAEISYMPTAFGVHTVSVTVTDASGGIARASADIPVAVLERETPAAWERSVQSADLTGDWREDFIAVARTQLGYAESTRDFVIAENGSVQGYTRYGHWYGAPYGEWCAMFVSFCLHYAQIPEDWVPRAANCERWREALSSLDAYKGQEEGYAPEPGDLIFFRNEDGKIYHVGIVERVSETAVHTIEGNRGKSVRRCDYDLENPDIAGYGDMRALMERAGEPDGAQRDAPETRELP
;
A
#
# COMPACT_ATOMS: atom_id res chain seq x y z
N MET A 1 8.78 -26.58 -56.04
CA MET A 1 8.30 -26.73 -54.66
C MET A 1 8.00 -25.33 -54.18
N GLU A 2 6.78 -25.07 -53.72
CA GLU A 2 6.31 -23.71 -53.38
C GLU A 2 5.71 -23.73 -51.96
N ASP A 3 5.79 -22.59 -51.27
CA ASP A 3 5.06 -22.31 -50.03
C ASP A 3 5.30 -23.26 -48.83
N LEU A 4 6.51 -23.81 -48.65
CA LEU A 4 6.82 -24.54 -47.41
C LEU A 4 6.87 -23.56 -46.23
N ALA A 5 5.87 -23.62 -45.37
CA ALA A 5 5.75 -22.74 -44.21
C ALA A 5 5.25 -23.49 -42.98
N ALA A 6 5.77 -23.11 -41.82
CA ALA A 6 5.23 -23.53 -40.54
C ALA A 6 3.93 -22.76 -40.24
N SER A 7 3.04 -23.36 -39.44
CA SER A 7 1.79 -22.71 -39.02
C SER A 7 1.97 -21.61 -37.98
N LYS A 8 3.11 -21.61 -37.28
CA LYS A 8 3.55 -20.63 -36.30
C LYS A 8 5.07 -20.50 -36.41
N ASP A 9 5.60 -19.34 -36.03
CA ASP A 9 7.04 -19.09 -36.02
C ASP A 9 7.74 -19.69 -34.78
N CYS A 10 7.00 -19.84 -33.67
CA CYS A 10 7.49 -20.41 -32.40
C CYS A 10 6.43 -21.31 -31.74
N TYR A 11 6.89 -22.37 -31.07
CA TYR A 11 6.08 -23.36 -30.35
C TYR A 11 6.64 -23.57 -28.93
N VAL A 12 5.89 -24.26 -28.07
CA VAL A 12 6.34 -24.69 -26.74
C VAL A 12 6.57 -26.19 -26.71
N ALA A 13 7.53 -26.68 -25.92
CA ALA A 13 7.74 -28.11 -25.71
C ALA A 13 6.44 -28.77 -25.24
N GLY A 14 6.06 -29.86 -25.91
CA GLY A 14 4.75 -30.51 -25.79
C GLY A 14 3.72 -30.07 -26.82
N GLU A 15 3.98 -29.03 -27.63
CA GLU A 15 3.14 -28.68 -28.77
C GLU A 15 3.47 -29.51 -30.02
N THR A 16 2.44 -29.70 -30.86
CA THR A 16 2.59 -30.30 -32.19
C THR A 16 2.93 -29.23 -33.21
N LEU A 17 4.15 -29.30 -33.71
CA LEU A 17 4.61 -28.54 -34.86
C LEU A 17 3.81 -28.93 -36.09
N SER A 18 3.54 -27.96 -36.95
CA SER A 18 2.80 -28.20 -38.19
C SER A 18 3.36 -27.37 -39.33
N TRP A 19 3.64 -28.02 -40.45
CA TRP A 19 4.03 -27.39 -41.71
C TRP A 19 3.05 -27.74 -42.82
N THR A 20 2.84 -26.79 -43.72
CA THR A 20 2.09 -26.98 -44.97
C THR A 20 2.98 -26.62 -46.14
N PHE A 21 2.75 -27.26 -47.29
CA PHE A 21 3.51 -26.99 -48.51
C PHE A 21 2.71 -27.31 -49.77
N SER A 22 3.13 -26.73 -50.89
CA SER A 22 2.59 -27.05 -52.20
C SER A 22 3.69 -27.60 -53.13
N CYS A 23 3.37 -28.63 -53.91
CA CYS A 23 4.31 -29.22 -54.86
C CYS A 23 3.58 -29.74 -56.10
N ARG A 24 4.09 -29.36 -57.28
CA ARG A 24 3.58 -29.78 -58.59
C ARG A 24 4.54 -30.79 -59.22
N ASN A 25 3.99 -31.75 -59.95
CA ASN A 25 4.73 -32.70 -60.78
C ASN A 25 5.80 -33.55 -60.05
N ALA A 26 5.65 -33.81 -58.76
CA ALA A 26 6.54 -34.72 -58.02
C ALA A 26 6.06 -36.17 -58.16
N GLU A 27 6.96 -37.08 -58.56
CA GLU A 27 6.73 -38.54 -58.59
C GLU A 27 6.88 -39.14 -57.19
N SER A 28 7.78 -38.58 -56.38
CA SER A 28 7.91 -38.90 -54.96
C SER A 28 8.25 -37.68 -54.11
N LEU A 29 7.82 -37.73 -52.86
CA LEU A 29 8.13 -36.73 -51.84
C LEU A 29 8.67 -37.45 -50.61
N SER A 30 9.75 -36.91 -50.03
CA SER A 30 10.25 -37.35 -48.73
C SER A 30 10.59 -36.15 -47.86
N TYR A 31 10.57 -36.36 -46.55
CA TYR A 31 10.90 -35.32 -45.60
C TYR A 31 11.78 -35.85 -44.48
N GLU A 32 12.48 -34.92 -43.83
CA GLU A 32 13.26 -35.15 -42.63
C GLU A 32 13.10 -33.94 -41.70
N ILE A 33 12.94 -34.20 -40.40
CA ILE A 33 12.95 -33.17 -39.36
C ILE A 33 14.19 -33.40 -38.51
N VAL A 34 15.02 -32.36 -38.41
CA VAL A 34 16.28 -32.37 -37.66
C VAL A 34 16.24 -31.27 -36.61
N GLY A 35 16.35 -31.64 -35.35
CA GLY A 35 16.63 -30.72 -34.25
C GLY A 35 18.12 -30.41 -34.17
N VAL A 36 18.49 -29.16 -33.86
CA VAL A 36 19.89 -28.77 -33.71
C VAL A 36 20.58 -29.59 -32.62
N ARG A 37 19.91 -29.83 -31.48
CA ARG A 37 20.42 -30.66 -30.38
C ARG A 37 19.89 -32.08 -30.44
N SER A 38 18.64 -32.25 -30.88
CA SER A 38 17.95 -33.53 -30.90
C SER A 38 18.41 -34.44 -32.06
N GLY A 39 19.15 -33.89 -33.03
CA GLY A 39 19.51 -34.60 -34.25
C GLY A 39 18.27 -34.92 -35.10
N ARG A 40 18.36 -35.97 -35.93
CA ARG A 40 17.21 -36.41 -36.74
C ARG A 40 16.13 -36.98 -35.84
N VAL A 41 14.94 -36.37 -35.85
CA VAL A 41 13.81 -36.77 -34.98
C VAL A 41 12.65 -37.40 -35.74
N ALA A 42 12.48 -37.09 -37.03
CA ALA A 42 11.45 -37.70 -37.85
C ALA A 42 11.86 -37.71 -39.33
N GLY A 43 11.22 -38.56 -40.13
CA GLY A 43 11.32 -38.53 -41.58
C GLY A 43 10.53 -39.65 -42.23
N GLY A 44 10.17 -39.48 -43.50
CA GLY A 44 9.33 -40.44 -44.21
C GLY A 44 9.06 -40.03 -45.65
N SER A 45 8.26 -40.84 -46.34
CA SER A 45 7.78 -40.56 -47.70
C SER A 45 6.32 -40.13 -47.68
N LEU A 46 5.95 -39.19 -48.55
CA LEU A 46 4.60 -38.64 -48.66
C LEU A 46 4.00 -39.02 -50.01
N THR A 47 2.77 -39.54 -50.01
CA THR A 47 2.07 -39.95 -51.24
C THR A 47 1.05 -38.89 -51.68
N THR A 48 0.21 -38.43 -50.77
CA THR A 48 -0.84 -37.43 -51.06
C THR A 48 -0.92 -36.30 -50.03
N GLU A 49 -0.36 -36.50 -48.84
CA GLU A 49 -0.42 -35.53 -47.76
C GLU A 49 0.41 -34.27 -48.08
N ARG A 50 -0.13 -33.11 -47.69
CA ARG A 50 0.48 -31.78 -47.89
C ARG A 50 0.70 -31.03 -46.58
N LYS A 51 0.63 -31.79 -45.48
CA LYS A 51 0.84 -31.34 -44.12
C LYS A 51 1.81 -32.31 -43.45
N ILE A 52 2.73 -31.79 -42.66
CA ILE A 52 3.64 -32.59 -41.83
C ILE A 52 3.47 -32.11 -40.40
N SER A 53 3.31 -33.03 -39.46
CA SER A 53 3.18 -32.73 -38.05
C SER A 53 4.16 -33.53 -37.21
N TYR A 54 4.68 -32.91 -36.16
CA TYR A 54 5.62 -33.54 -35.23
C TYR A 54 5.41 -32.98 -33.82
N LEU A 55 5.30 -33.86 -32.82
CA LEU A 55 5.20 -33.46 -31.42
C LEU A 55 6.61 -33.20 -30.88
N ALA A 56 6.97 -31.94 -30.65
CA ALA A 56 8.27 -31.63 -30.06
C ALA A 56 8.22 -31.79 -28.55
N ALA A 57 8.78 -32.88 -28.04
CA ALA A 57 8.82 -33.16 -26.61
C ALA A 57 9.79 -32.27 -25.81
N VAL A 58 10.77 -31.63 -26.48
CA VAL A 58 11.81 -30.82 -25.86
C VAL A 58 12.00 -29.50 -26.60
N ALA A 59 12.53 -28.51 -25.89
CA ALA A 59 12.96 -27.26 -26.52
C ALA A 59 14.11 -27.53 -27.50
N ASP A 60 14.03 -27.02 -28.71
CA ASP A 60 15.08 -27.11 -29.73
C ASP A 60 14.76 -26.20 -30.92
N SER A 61 15.71 -26.04 -31.83
CA SER A 61 15.43 -25.53 -33.18
C SER A 61 15.25 -26.70 -34.13
N TYR A 62 14.05 -26.85 -34.69
CA TYR A 62 13.71 -27.96 -35.60
C TYR A 62 13.62 -27.45 -37.03
N THR A 63 14.41 -28.05 -37.92
CA THR A 63 14.36 -27.80 -39.35
C THR A 63 13.71 -28.96 -40.06
N LEU A 64 12.57 -28.70 -40.70
CA LEU A 64 11.97 -29.60 -41.67
C LEU A 64 12.64 -29.36 -43.02
N THR A 65 13.15 -30.43 -43.65
CA THR A 65 13.59 -30.44 -45.04
C THR A 65 12.70 -31.37 -45.84
N LEU A 66 12.12 -30.84 -46.91
CA LEU A 66 11.29 -31.57 -47.86
C LEU A 66 12.06 -31.75 -49.17
N VAL A 67 12.04 -32.94 -49.74
CA VAL A 67 12.68 -33.29 -51.01
C VAL A 67 11.63 -33.87 -51.97
N ALA A 68 11.53 -33.31 -53.16
CA ALA A 68 10.71 -33.80 -54.26
C ALA A 68 11.60 -34.39 -55.35
N GLN A 69 11.18 -35.51 -55.94
CA GLN A 69 11.84 -36.10 -57.10
C GLN A 69 10.85 -36.34 -58.25
N ALA A 70 11.31 -36.10 -59.48
CA ALA A 70 10.58 -36.41 -60.70
C ALA A 70 11.55 -36.56 -61.88
N GLY A 71 11.42 -37.61 -62.69
CA GLY A 71 12.18 -37.75 -63.93
C GLY A 71 13.70 -37.75 -63.75
N GLY A 72 14.20 -38.24 -62.61
CA GLY A 72 15.62 -38.24 -62.25
C GLY A 72 16.17 -36.89 -61.72
N GLN A 73 15.33 -35.86 -61.59
CA GLN A 73 15.66 -34.58 -60.98
C GLN A 73 15.15 -34.49 -59.54
N SER A 74 15.83 -33.72 -58.69
CA SER A 74 15.42 -33.45 -57.31
C SER A 74 15.36 -31.95 -57.00
N ALA A 75 14.44 -31.58 -56.12
CA ALA A 75 14.31 -30.23 -55.56
C ALA A 75 14.05 -30.32 -54.05
N SER A 76 14.60 -29.39 -53.27
CA SER A 76 14.39 -29.34 -51.82
C SER A 76 13.95 -27.95 -51.34
N ALA A 77 13.24 -27.93 -50.21
CA ALA A 77 12.97 -26.73 -49.45
C ALA A 77 13.05 -27.04 -47.95
N SER A 78 13.41 -26.04 -47.15
CA SER A 78 13.50 -26.18 -45.70
C SER A 78 12.78 -25.06 -44.96
N SER A 79 12.24 -25.39 -43.79
CA SER A 79 11.61 -24.44 -42.88
C SER A 79 12.04 -24.77 -41.45
N THR A 80 12.55 -23.76 -40.75
CA THR A 80 13.03 -23.89 -39.36
C THR A 80 12.05 -23.21 -38.43
N VAL A 81 11.79 -23.84 -37.29
CA VAL A 81 10.96 -23.30 -36.20
C VAL A 81 11.62 -23.53 -34.87
N LEU A 82 11.33 -22.66 -33.92
CA LEU A 82 11.90 -22.69 -32.59
C LEU A 82 10.87 -23.25 -31.59
N VAL A 83 11.30 -24.15 -30.71
CA VAL A 83 10.48 -24.71 -29.63
C VAL A 83 11.09 -24.29 -28.30
N ALA A 84 10.33 -23.55 -27.49
CA ALA A 84 10.74 -23.06 -26.17
C ALA A 84 10.45 -24.07 -25.05
N GLU A 85 11.12 -23.94 -23.91
CA GLU A 85 11.07 -24.89 -22.78
C GLU A 85 9.78 -24.77 -21.92
N GLY A 86 8.93 -23.77 -22.17
CA GLY A 86 7.67 -23.53 -21.47
C GLY A 86 6.91 -22.31 -22.02
N GLU A 87 5.75 -21.98 -21.44
CA GLU A 87 5.04 -20.73 -21.77
C GLU A 87 5.92 -19.52 -21.44
N TRP A 88 6.26 -18.77 -22.47
CA TRP A 88 7.07 -17.55 -22.39
C TRP A 88 6.37 -16.48 -21.55
N SER A 89 6.99 -16.06 -20.45
CA SER A 89 6.42 -15.09 -19.53
C SER A 89 7.49 -14.26 -18.81
N ALA A 90 7.08 -13.08 -18.36
CA ALA A 90 7.85 -12.25 -17.44
C ALA A 90 6.96 -11.94 -16.25
N SER A 91 7.50 -12.02 -15.04
CA SER A 91 6.83 -11.63 -13.81
C SER A 91 7.66 -10.62 -13.04
N LEU A 92 6.98 -9.81 -12.24
CA LEU A 92 7.59 -8.80 -11.39
C LEU A 92 7.09 -9.01 -9.96
N SER A 93 8.01 -9.24 -9.04
CA SER A 93 7.72 -9.27 -7.61
C SER A 93 8.32 -8.05 -6.94
N VAL A 94 7.58 -7.44 -6.01
CA VAL A 94 8.02 -6.26 -5.28
C VAL A 94 8.45 -6.68 -3.88
N GLY A 95 9.66 -6.34 -3.47
CA GLY A 95 10.21 -6.79 -2.19
C GLY A 95 9.52 -6.16 -0.97
N ARG A 96 8.83 -5.03 -1.14
CA ARG A 96 8.13 -4.29 -0.07
C ARG A 96 6.88 -3.60 -0.61
N PRO A 97 5.83 -3.41 0.21
CA PRO A 97 4.59 -2.79 -0.25
C PRO A 97 4.70 -1.29 -0.56
N TYR A 98 5.78 -0.61 -0.12
CA TYR A 98 6.02 0.81 -0.37
C TYR A 98 7.50 1.19 -0.24
N ALA A 99 7.85 2.34 -0.82
CA ALA A 99 9.16 2.98 -0.73
C ALA A 99 9.07 4.39 -0.10
N VAL A 100 10.22 5.02 0.17
CA VAL A 100 10.27 6.38 0.76
C VAL A 100 11.28 7.21 0.00
N ALA A 101 10.85 8.36 -0.52
CA ALA A 101 11.69 9.27 -1.27
C ALA A 101 13.00 9.57 -0.53
N HIS A 102 14.13 9.42 -1.22
CA HIS A 102 15.50 9.61 -0.72
C HIS A 102 15.95 8.71 0.46
N LYS A 103 15.12 7.77 0.92
CA LYS A 103 15.39 6.99 2.14
C LYS A 103 15.29 5.49 1.93
N LYS A 104 14.34 5.04 1.12
CA LYS A 104 14.04 3.63 0.92
C LYS A 104 13.73 3.38 -0.55
N ALA A 105 14.60 2.60 -1.18
CA ALA A 105 14.49 2.28 -2.60
C ALA A 105 13.28 1.40 -2.90
N ILE A 106 12.77 1.54 -4.13
CA ILE A 106 11.97 0.55 -4.82
C ILE A 106 12.89 -0.63 -5.13
N GLY A 107 12.53 -1.82 -4.63
CA GLY A 107 13.22 -3.08 -4.91
C GLY A 107 12.27 -4.05 -5.58
N CYS A 108 12.60 -4.51 -6.77
CA CYS A 108 11.80 -5.46 -7.53
C CYS A 108 12.66 -6.58 -8.10
N ARG A 109 12.09 -7.78 -8.20
CA ARG A 109 12.72 -8.92 -8.86
C ARG A 109 11.92 -9.30 -10.10
N VAL A 110 12.60 -9.34 -11.23
CA VAL A 110 12.09 -9.85 -12.50
C VAL A 110 12.41 -11.32 -12.57
N GLU A 111 11.42 -12.15 -12.88
CA GLU A 111 11.62 -13.55 -13.23
C GLU A 111 11.08 -13.82 -14.63
N ILE A 112 11.85 -14.57 -15.42
CA ILE A 112 11.57 -14.92 -16.81
C ILE A 112 11.25 -16.41 -16.84
N GLY A 113 10.07 -16.77 -17.33
CA GLY A 113 9.66 -18.15 -17.57
C GLY A 113 9.77 -18.51 -19.05
N GLY A 114 10.55 -19.54 -19.38
CA GLY A 114 10.74 -19.98 -20.77
C GLY A 114 11.53 -18.97 -21.64
N GLY A 115 11.35 -19.08 -22.97
CA GLY A 115 12.05 -18.26 -23.96
C GLY A 115 13.50 -18.68 -24.21
N THR A 116 14.20 -17.93 -25.07
CA THR A 116 15.58 -18.21 -25.46
C THR A 116 16.51 -17.07 -25.05
N ALA A 117 17.47 -17.34 -24.17
CA ALA A 117 18.53 -16.40 -23.82
C ALA A 117 19.47 -16.14 -25.04
N PRO A 118 20.15 -14.98 -25.12
CA PRO A 118 20.11 -13.87 -24.16
C PRO A 118 18.80 -13.09 -24.20
N TYR A 119 18.40 -12.57 -23.04
CA TYR A 119 17.22 -11.72 -22.89
C TYR A 119 17.62 -10.25 -22.86
N THR A 120 16.98 -9.42 -23.68
CA THR A 120 17.02 -7.96 -23.52
C THR A 120 15.94 -7.55 -22.54
N VAL A 121 16.31 -7.01 -21.38
CA VAL A 121 15.38 -6.51 -20.37
C VAL A 121 15.39 -4.99 -20.37
N GLN A 122 14.25 -4.39 -20.69
CA GLN A 122 14.00 -2.96 -20.62
C GLN A 122 13.13 -2.66 -19.41
N ILE A 123 13.64 -1.83 -18.51
CA ILE A 123 12.96 -1.37 -17.30
C ILE A 123 12.67 0.11 -17.48
N GLN A 124 11.43 0.49 -17.21
CA GLN A 124 11.00 1.87 -17.12
C GLN A 124 10.27 2.07 -15.80
N ILE A 125 10.57 3.16 -15.09
CA ILE A 125 9.80 3.57 -13.92
C ILE A 125 9.21 4.94 -14.23
N ALA A 126 7.90 5.06 -14.07
CA ALA A 126 7.18 6.30 -14.29
C ALA A 126 6.52 6.80 -13.01
N LEU A 127 6.56 8.10 -12.79
CA LEU A 127 5.74 8.79 -11.79
C LEU A 127 4.50 9.36 -12.50
N GLY A 128 3.35 8.72 -12.31
CA GLY A 128 2.17 8.99 -13.14
C GLY A 128 2.47 8.67 -14.61
N LYS A 129 2.41 9.69 -15.48
CA LYS A 129 2.70 9.53 -16.93
C LYS A 129 4.15 9.89 -17.32
N GLN A 130 4.97 10.35 -16.37
CA GLN A 130 6.31 10.85 -16.66
C GLN A 130 7.35 9.78 -16.34
N PRO A 131 8.16 9.33 -17.32
CA PRO A 131 9.27 8.42 -17.04
C PRO A 131 10.34 9.13 -16.20
N VAL A 132 10.74 8.50 -15.10
CA VAL A 132 11.74 9.02 -14.15
C VAL A 132 13.00 8.15 -14.10
N TYR A 133 12.96 6.96 -14.67
CA TYR A 133 14.08 6.04 -14.75
C TYR A 133 13.90 5.08 -15.92
N GLU A 134 14.99 4.82 -16.64
CA GLU A 134 15.05 3.81 -17.70
C GLU A 134 16.38 3.07 -17.64
N GLN A 135 16.33 1.75 -17.82
CA GLN A 135 17.51 0.91 -17.91
C GLN A 135 17.25 -0.19 -18.94
N THR A 136 18.25 -0.50 -19.75
CA THR A 136 18.25 -1.69 -20.61
C THR A 136 19.46 -2.54 -20.28
N SER A 137 19.27 -3.85 -20.14
CA SER A 137 20.34 -4.82 -19.89
C SER A 137 20.14 -6.08 -20.72
N SER A 138 21.23 -6.83 -20.92
CA SER A 138 21.20 -8.17 -21.50
C SER A 138 21.43 -9.18 -20.38
N LEU A 139 20.63 -10.25 -20.33
CA LEU A 139 20.72 -11.31 -19.32
C LEU A 139 20.90 -12.67 -19.99
N GLU A 140 21.85 -13.44 -19.49
CA GLU A 140 21.97 -14.87 -19.82
C GLU A 140 21.13 -15.75 -18.87
N THR A 141 20.77 -15.20 -17.72
CA THR A 141 19.97 -15.85 -16.70
C THR A 141 18.51 -15.44 -16.78
N ASN A 142 17.64 -16.23 -16.14
CA ASN A 142 16.19 -16.04 -16.14
C ASN A 142 15.67 -15.08 -15.05
N ALA A 143 16.54 -14.27 -14.43
CA ALA A 143 16.14 -13.35 -13.38
C ALA A 143 17.05 -12.11 -13.32
N ALA A 144 16.48 -11.00 -12.84
CA ALA A 144 17.21 -9.78 -12.51
C ALA A 144 16.61 -9.06 -11.30
N GLU A 145 17.45 -8.35 -10.57
CA GLU A 145 17.07 -7.48 -9.46
C GLU A 145 17.12 -6.01 -9.92
N ILE A 146 16.13 -5.24 -9.47
CA ILE A 146 15.96 -3.82 -9.76
C ILE A 146 16.01 -3.08 -8.43
N SER A 147 16.84 -2.04 -8.37
CA SER A 147 16.90 -1.13 -7.23
C SER A 147 16.89 0.31 -7.72
N TYR A 148 15.87 1.06 -7.36
CA TYR A 148 15.71 2.47 -7.72
C TYR A 148 15.40 3.30 -6.49
N MET A 149 16.18 4.36 -6.23
CA MET A 149 15.89 5.30 -5.15
C MET A 149 14.98 6.42 -5.67
N PRO A 150 13.68 6.43 -5.31
CA PRO A 150 12.80 7.50 -5.74
C PRO A 150 13.19 8.83 -5.09
N THR A 151 12.97 9.93 -5.80
CA THR A 151 13.23 11.29 -5.33
C THR A 151 11.95 12.10 -5.07
N ALA A 152 10.79 11.55 -5.43
CA ALA A 152 9.51 12.21 -5.29
C ALA A 152 8.47 11.27 -4.67
N PHE A 153 7.46 11.86 -4.03
CA PHE A 153 6.30 11.14 -3.53
C PHE A 153 5.37 10.72 -4.69
N GLY A 154 4.54 9.72 -4.45
CA GLY A 154 3.48 9.29 -5.36
C GLY A 154 3.64 7.86 -5.85
N VAL A 155 2.73 7.43 -6.71
CA VAL A 155 2.75 6.06 -7.25
C VAL A 155 3.76 5.99 -8.39
N HIS A 156 4.76 5.13 -8.20
CA HIS A 156 5.76 4.81 -9.22
C HIS A 156 5.37 3.49 -9.89
N THR A 157 5.06 3.54 -11.18
CA THR A 157 4.76 2.36 -11.97
C THR A 157 6.07 1.82 -12.53
N VAL A 158 6.47 0.63 -12.09
CA VAL A 158 7.59 -0.11 -12.66
C VAL A 158 7.04 -0.96 -13.80
N SER A 159 7.56 -0.77 -15.00
CA SER A 159 7.22 -1.55 -16.18
C SER A 159 8.47 -2.24 -16.72
N VAL A 160 8.33 -3.53 -17.01
CA VAL A 160 9.40 -4.37 -17.54
C VAL A 160 8.95 -4.95 -18.87
N THR A 161 9.79 -4.80 -19.88
CA THR A 161 9.66 -5.48 -21.17
C THR A 161 10.87 -6.38 -21.35
N VAL A 162 10.63 -7.68 -21.51
CA VAL A 162 11.66 -8.68 -21.76
C VAL A 162 11.51 -9.14 -23.20
N THR A 163 12.59 -9.07 -23.98
CA THR A 163 12.68 -9.59 -25.34
C THR A 163 13.68 -10.72 -25.38
N ASP A 164 13.29 -11.91 -25.84
CA ASP A 164 14.20 -13.05 -25.98
C ASP A 164 15.02 -12.98 -27.28
N ALA A 165 15.97 -13.90 -27.45
CA ALA A 165 16.84 -13.97 -28.62
C ALA A 165 16.09 -14.25 -29.94
N SER A 166 14.89 -14.81 -29.87
CA SER A 166 14.02 -15.05 -31.03
C SER A 166 13.13 -13.85 -31.37
N GLY A 167 13.15 -12.79 -30.55
CA GLY A 167 12.32 -11.60 -30.68
C GLY A 167 10.97 -11.67 -29.97
N GLY A 168 10.70 -12.73 -29.20
CA GLY A 168 9.50 -12.86 -28.38
C GLY A 168 9.49 -11.84 -27.24
N ILE A 169 8.35 -11.20 -26.98
CA ILE A 169 8.24 -10.11 -25.99
C ILE A 169 7.28 -10.50 -24.87
N ALA A 170 7.73 -10.42 -23.62
CA ALA A 170 6.91 -10.54 -22.42
C ALA A 170 6.95 -9.23 -21.62
N ARG A 171 5.88 -8.92 -20.89
CA ARG A 171 5.78 -7.68 -20.11
C ARG A 171 5.20 -7.95 -18.73
N ALA A 172 5.70 -7.21 -17.75
CA ALA A 172 5.17 -7.18 -16.38
C ALA A 172 5.18 -5.73 -15.86
N SER A 173 4.30 -5.43 -14.91
CA SER A 173 4.28 -4.12 -14.27
C SER A 173 3.76 -4.20 -12.84
N ALA A 174 4.21 -3.28 -11.99
CA ALA A 174 3.72 -3.12 -10.64
C ALA A 174 3.69 -1.64 -10.24
N ASP A 175 2.66 -1.24 -9.50
CA ASP A 175 2.53 0.09 -8.92
C ASP A 175 3.07 0.08 -7.49
N ILE A 176 3.96 1.03 -7.20
CA ILE A 176 4.66 1.08 -5.93
C ILE A 176 4.45 2.46 -5.33
N PRO A 177 3.67 2.58 -4.23
CA PRO A 177 3.47 3.83 -3.56
C PRO A 177 4.78 4.28 -2.89
N VAL A 178 5.11 5.56 -3.06
CA VAL A 178 6.29 6.19 -2.46
C VAL A 178 5.85 7.31 -1.53
N ALA A 179 6.19 7.17 -0.25
CA ALA A 179 5.99 8.20 0.76
C ALA A 179 7.11 9.25 0.75
N VAL A 180 6.85 10.41 1.35
CA VAL A 180 7.83 11.45 1.65
C VAL A 180 7.76 11.78 3.13
N LEU A 181 8.91 11.96 3.80
CA LEU A 181 8.92 12.30 5.22
C LEU A 181 8.73 13.81 5.39
N GLU A 182 7.60 14.23 5.96
CA GLU A 182 7.17 15.62 6.14
C GLU A 182 6.81 15.88 7.60
N ARG A 183 7.76 15.61 8.51
CA ARG A 183 7.50 15.65 9.95
C ARG A 183 7.42 17.07 10.49
N GLU A 184 6.39 17.34 11.29
CA GLU A 184 6.27 18.58 12.05
C GLU A 184 7.30 18.64 13.19
N THR A 185 7.74 19.86 13.52
CA THR A 185 8.67 20.17 14.61
C THR A 185 7.92 20.57 15.89
N PRO A 186 8.56 20.55 17.08
CA PRO A 186 7.94 21.07 18.30
C PRO A 186 7.38 22.49 18.18
N ALA A 187 8.11 23.40 17.52
CA ALA A 187 7.64 24.76 17.28
C ALA A 187 6.41 24.82 16.34
N ALA A 188 6.23 23.85 15.44
CA ALA A 188 5.03 23.75 14.61
C ALA A 188 3.82 23.29 15.44
N TRP A 189 4.02 22.36 16.37
CA TRP A 189 2.99 21.91 17.31
C TRP A 189 2.54 23.04 18.23
N GLU A 190 3.47 23.78 18.82
CA GLU A 190 3.18 24.98 19.63
C GLU A 190 2.39 26.02 18.83
N ARG A 191 2.83 26.30 17.59
CA ARG A 191 2.10 27.22 16.70
C ARG A 191 0.69 26.75 16.40
N SER A 192 0.45 25.43 16.37
CA SER A 192 -0.87 24.89 16.05
C SER A 192 -1.92 25.16 17.13
N VAL A 193 -1.49 25.44 18.37
CA VAL A 193 -2.37 25.71 19.52
C VAL A 193 -2.36 27.18 19.95
N GLN A 194 -1.56 28.03 19.30
CA GLN A 194 -1.28 29.40 19.75
C GLN A 194 -2.51 30.32 19.83
N SER A 195 -3.62 29.95 19.18
CA SER A 195 -4.88 30.70 19.20
C SER A 195 -5.83 30.25 20.31
N ALA A 196 -5.41 29.34 21.19
CA ALA A 196 -6.16 28.98 22.38
C ALA A 196 -5.99 30.07 23.45
N ASP A 197 -7.09 30.66 23.89
CA ASP A 197 -7.10 31.61 25.00
C ASP A 197 -7.18 30.83 26.32
N LEU A 198 -6.05 30.69 27.00
CA LEU A 198 -5.95 29.94 28.26
C LEU A 198 -6.36 30.82 29.45
N THR A 199 -7.36 30.37 30.19
CA THR A 199 -8.06 31.04 31.29
C THR A 199 -7.59 30.58 32.66
N GLY A 200 -6.90 29.43 32.71
CA GLY A 200 -6.55 28.71 33.92
C GLY A 200 -7.65 27.78 34.44
N ASP A 201 -8.85 27.77 33.84
CA ASP A 201 -9.83 26.72 34.09
C ASP A 201 -9.50 25.51 33.19
N TRP A 202 -9.23 24.35 33.80
CA TRP A 202 -8.76 23.19 33.05
C TRP A 202 -9.76 22.69 32.01
N ARG A 203 -11.07 22.75 32.30
CA ARG A 203 -12.10 22.26 31.37
C ARG A 203 -12.23 23.21 30.18
N GLU A 204 -12.24 24.52 30.43
CA GLU A 204 -12.30 25.53 29.37
C GLU A 204 -11.04 25.48 28.49
N ASP A 205 -9.86 25.41 29.10
CA ASP A 205 -8.56 25.41 28.42
C ASP A 205 -8.36 24.15 27.58
N PHE A 206 -8.80 23.00 28.09
CA PHE A 206 -8.77 21.72 27.36
C PHE A 206 -9.62 21.78 26.09
N ILE A 207 -10.85 22.32 26.19
CA ILE A 207 -11.73 22.53 25.03
C ILE A 207 -11.13 23.58 24.08
N ALA A 208 -10.58 24.68 24.61
CA ALA A 208 -9.99 25.75 23.81
C ALA A 208 -8.86 25.22 22.93
N VAL A 209 -7.96 24.41 23.50
CA VAL A 209 -6.89 23.75 22.74
C VAL A 209 -7.45 22.78 21.72
N ALA A 210 -8.42 21.94 22.09
CA ALA A 210 -9.04 21.00 21.14
C ALA A 210 -9.66 21.71 19.92
N ARG A 211 -10.28 22.88 20.12
CA ARG A 211 -10.86 23.70 19.04
C ARG A 211 -9.82 24.18 18.03
N THR A 212 -8.61 24.52 18.47
CA THR A 212 -7.52 24.93 17.56
C THR A 212 -7.11 23.85 16.56
N GLN A 213 -7.41 22.58 16.89
CA GLN A 213 -7.01 21.43 16.09
C GLN A 213 -8.07 21.01 15.05
N LEU A 214 -9.27 21.61 15.06
CA LEU A 214 -10.35 21.26 14.13
C LEU A 214 -9.91 21.40 12.67
N GLY A 215 -10.21 20.37 11.87
CA GLY A 215 -9.82 20.32 10.45
C GLY A 215 -8.43 19.75 10.19
N TYR A 216 -7.64 19.46 11.23
CA TYR A 216 -6.41 18.67 11.07
C TYR A 216 -6.73 17.29 10.48
N ALA A 217 -5.94 16.84 9.52
CA ALA A 217 -6.05 15.52 8.91
C ALA A 217 -4.71 14.79 8.93
N GLU A 218 -4.77 13.46 9.06
CA GLU A 218 -3.60 12.58 8.91
C GLU A 218 -2.96 12.76 7.52
N SER A 219 -1.62 12.70 7.45
CA SER A 219 -0.90 12.89 6.19
C SER A 219 -1.20 11.78 5.18
N THR A 220 -1.44 12.18 3.93
CA THR A 220 -1.57 11.27 2.78
C THR A 220 -0.24 11.07 2.04
N ARG A 221 0.82 11.76 2.47
CA ARG A 221 2.13 11.82 1.78
C ARG A 221 3.25 11.20 2.61
N ASP A 222 3.24 11.42 3.91
CA ASP A 222 4.09 10.75 4.88
C ASP A 222 3.29 9.61 5.49
N PHE A 223 3.53 8.38 5.04
CA PHE A 223 2.77 7.21 5.46
C PHE A 223 3.64 5.96 5.51
N VAL A 224 3.13 4.95 6.20
CA VAL A 224 3.58 3.58 6.17
C VAL A 224 2.45 2.67 5.71
N ILE A 225 2.80 1.53 5.11
CA ILE A 225 1.85 0.46 4.83
C ILE A 225 2.14 -0.69 5.80
N ALA A 226 1.15 -1.03 6.62
CA ALA A 226 1.22 -2.13 7.58
C ALA A 226 1.12 -3.49 6.88
N GLU A 227 1.41 -4.57 7.61
CA GLU A 227 1.41 -5.94 7.06
C GLU A 227 0.05 -6.37 6.50
N ASN A 228 -1.04 -5.86 7.09
CA ASN A 228 -2.41 -6.08 6.61
C ASN A 228 -2.80 -5.22 5.39
N GLY A 229 -1.86 -4.44 4.84
CA GLY A 229 -2.09 -3.55 3.70
C GLY A 229 -2.71 -2.19 4.04
N SER A 230 -3.03 -1.93 5.31
CA SER A 230 -3.59 -0.63 5.72
C SER A 230 -2.54 0.49 5.63
N VAL A 231 -2.99 1.66 5.16
CA VAL A 231 -2.16 2.87 5.07
C VAL A 231 -2.35 3.69 6.34
N GLN A 232 -1.25 3.89 7.07
CA GLN A 232 -1.18 4.72 8.27
C GLN A 232 -0.34 5.95 7.95
N GLY A 233 -0.97 7.11 8.05
CA GLY A 233 -0.31 8.37 7.76
C GLY A 233 0.30 9.00 9.01
N TYR A 234 1.20 9.93 8.78
CA TYR A 234 1.83 10.70 9.83
C TYR A 234 0.79 11.57 10.55
N THR A 235 0.88 11.61 11.88
CA THR A 235 0.20 12.63 12.67
C THR A 235 1.11 13.38 13.63
N ARG A 236 0.81 14.68 13.86
CA ARG A 236 1.49 15.45 14.91
C ARG A 236 1.32 14.83 16.30
N TYR A 237 0.12 14.31 16.59
CA TYR A 237 -0.21 13.72 17.89
C TYR A 237 0.59 12.44 18.10
N GLY A 238 0.62 11.58 17.07
CA GLY A 238 1.48 10.41 17.05
C GLY A 238 2.94 10.76 17.22
N HIS A 239 3.44 11.75 16.47
CA HIS A 239 4.85 12.13 16.53
C HIS A 239 5.24 12.71 17.89
N TRP A 240 4.42 13.60 18.44
CA TRP A 240 4.59 14.17 19.77
C TRP A 240 4.62 13.10 20.86
N TYR A 241 3.78 12.07 20.74
CA TYR A 241 3.75 10.95 21.69
C TYR A 241 4.82 9.86 21.42
N GLY A 242 5.57 9.95 20.31
CA GLY A 242 6.59 8.96 19.94
C GLY A 242 6.11 7.77 19.08
N ALA A 243 4.87 7.80 18.59
CA ALA A 243 4.29 6.82 17.67
C ALA A 243 3.68 7.51 16.41
N PRO A 244 4.50 7.99 15.46
CA PRO A 244 4.06 8.88 14.36
C PRO A 244 2.96 8.35 13.45
N TYR A 245 2.82 7.03 13.34
CA TYR A 245 1.86 6.32 12.47
C TYR A 245 0.89 5.44 13.25
N GLY A 246 0.79 5.63 14.58
CA GLY A 246 -0.12 4.86 15.42
C GLY A 246 -1.55 5.40 15.41
N GLU A 247 -2.48 4.62 15.97
CA GLU A 247 -3.82 5.12 16.30
C GLU A 247 -3.70 6.30 17.28
N TRP A 248 -4.36 7.41 16.94
CA TRP A 248 -4.02 8.70 17.54
C TRP A 248 -5.16 9.42 18.25
N CYS A 249 -6.32 8.80 18.43
CA CYS A 249 -7.44 9.39 19.21
C CYS A 249 -7.02 9.70 20.65
N ALA A 250 -6.41 8.74 21.35
CA ALA A 250 -5.90 8.91 22.71
C ALA A 250 -4.68 9.84 22.79
N MET A 251 -3.81 9.82 21.77
CA MET A 251 -2.66 10.72 21.68
C MET A 251 -3.11 12.17 21.43
N PHE A 252 -4.17 12.39 20.66
CA PHE A 252 -4.79 13.69 20.45
C PHE A 252 -5.33 14.27 21.76
N VAL A 253 -6.04 13.48 22.55
CA VAL A 253 -6.52 13.89 23.88
C VAL A 253 -5.35 14.26 24.79
N SER A 254 -4.32 13.43 24.84
CA SER A 254 -3.10 13.70 25.63
C SER A 254 -2.36 14.96 25.19
N PHE A 255 -2.31 15.22 23.88
CA PHE A 255 -1.74 16.43 23.28
C PHE A 255 -2.53 17.68 23.70
N CYS A 256 -3.86 17.61 23.66
CA CYS A 256 -4.70 18.73 24.08
C CYS A 256 -4.52 19.05 25.57
N LEU A 257 -4.47 18.03 26.45
CA LEU A 257 -4.17 18.23 27.87
C LEU A 257 -2.79 18.86 28.11
N HIS A 258 -1.78 18.46 27.33
CA HIS A 258 -0.43 19.03 27.45
C HIS A 258 -0.42 20.52 27.11
N TYR A 259 -1.01 20.90 25.97
CA TYR A 259 -1.01 22.29 25.52
C TYR A 259 -2.05 23.17 26.25
N ALA A 260 -3.01 22.56 26.94
CA ALA A 260 -3.87 23.24 27.93
C ALA A 260 -3.15 23.48 29.27
N GLN A 261 -1.88 23.09 29.39
CA GLN A 261 -1.05 23.24 30.59
C GLN A 261 -1.60 22.51 31.83
N ILE A 262 -2.37 21.44 31.61
CA ILE A 262 -2.93 20.62 32.70
C ILE A 262 -1.82 19.68 33.23
N PRO A 263 -1.50 19.67 34.53
CA PRO A 263 -0.41 18.85 35.07
C PRO A 263 -0.68 17.34 34.95
N GLU A 264 0.33 16.56 34.54
CA GLU A 264 0.22 15.10 34.42
C GLU A 264 0.00 14.38 35.75
N ASP A 265 0.48 14.99 36.83
CA ASP A 265 0.36 14.45 38.18
C ASP A 265 -1.10 14.36 38.65
N TRP A 266 -2.00 15.14 38.02
CA TRP A 266 -3.42 15.21 38.35
C TRP A 266 -4.30 14.60 37.27
N VAL A 267 -3.98 14.78 35.99
CA VAL A 267 -4.73 14.21 34.87
C VAL A 267 -3.80 13.32 34.04
N PRO A 268 -4.07 12.00 33.95
CA PRO A 268 -3.17 11.07 33.29
C PRO A 268 -3.04 11.36 31.79
N ARG A 269 -2.05 10.75 31.14
CA ARG A 269 -1.93 10.73 29.67
C ARG A 269 -1.69 9.31 29.19
N ALA A 270 -2.33 8.92 28.10
CA ALA A 270 -2.11 7.62 27.49
C ALA A 270 -2.28 7.67 25.97
N ALA A 271 -1.52 6.82 25.27
CA ALA A 271 -1.67 6.54 23.84
C ALA A 271 -2.72 5.46 23.52
N ASN A 272 -3.34 4.86 24.54
CA ASN A 272 -4.26 3.74 24.38
C ASN A 272 -5.52 3.97 25.22
N CYS A 273 -6.68 3.71 24.62
CA CYS A 273 -7.98 4.02 25.22
C CYS A 273 -8.27 3.16 26.47
N GLU A 274 -7.86 1.90 26.49
CA GLU A 274 -8.02 1.03 27.68
C GLU A 274 -7.11 1.50 28.83
N ARG A 275 -5.86 1.87 28.53
CA ARG A 275 -4.97 2.46 29.54
C ARG A 275 -5.51 3.76 30.11
N TRP A 276 -6.18 4.56 29.28
CA TRP A 276 -6.89 5.77 29.73
C TRP A 276 -8.00 5.42 30.72
N ARG A 277 -8.88 4.46 30.37
CA ARG A 277 -9.91 3.97 31.28
C ARG A 277 -9.30 3.49 32.59
N GLU A 278 -8.30 2.61 32.53
CA GLU A 278 -7.65 2.04 33.72
C GLU A 278 -7.07 3.13 34.63
N ALA A 279 -6.39 4.12 34.06
CA ALA A 279 -5.82 5.24 34.82
C ALA A 279 -6.91 6.08 35.50
N LEU A 280 -7.98 6.44 34.79
CA LEU A 280 -9.10 7.19 35.35
C LEU A 280 -9.87 6.40 36.42
N SER A 281 -10.09 5.10 36.21
CA SER A 281 -10.70 4.21 37.21
C SER A 281 -9.87 4.16 38.50
N SER A 282 -8.53 4.16 38.40
CA SER A 282 -7.64 4.19 39.57
C SER A 282 -7.73 5.49 40.39
N LEU A 283 -8.26 6.54 39.78
CA LEU A 283 -8.47 7.85 40.38
C LEU A 283 -9.94 8.08 40.80
N ASP A 284 -10.81 7.06 40.64
CA ASP A 284 -12.27 7.15 40.80
C ASP A 284 -12.95 8.19 39.88
N ALA A 285 -12.28 8.52 38.77
CA ALA A 285 -12.71 9.53 37.80
C ALA A 285 -13.31 8.94 36.51
N TYR A 286 -13.26 7.62 36.32
CA TYR A 286 -13.99 6.98 35.21
C TYR A 286 -15.41 6.64 35.67
N LYS A 287 -16.41 7.11 34.94
CA LYS A 287 -17.84 6.83 35.17
C LYS A 287 -18.40 6.02 34.01
N GLY A 288 -18.71 4.75 34.27
CA GLY A 288 -19.33 3.87 33.29
C GLY A 288 -20.71 4.37 32.85
N GLN A 289 -21.12 4.06 31.62
CA GLN A 289 -22.43 4.46 31.10
C GLN A 289 -23.58 3.97 32.01
N GLU A 290 -23.43 2.79 32.61
CA GLU A 290 -24.37 2.17 33.54
C GLU A 290 -24.53 2.91 34.88
N GLU A 291 -23.59 3.79 35.23
CA GLU A 291 -23.66 4.60 36.45
C GLU A 291 -24.61 5.80 36.31
N GLY A 292 -25.05 6.12 35.09
CA GLY A 292 -25.98 7.23 34.84
C GLY A 292 -25.35 8.61 35.07
N TYR A 293 -24.03 8.73 34.93
CA TYR A 293 -23.31 9.99 35.04
C TYR A 293 -23.75 10.97 33.93
N ALA A 294 -24.02 12.22 34.33
CA ALA A 294 -24.35 13.30 33.41
C ALA A 294 -23.05 14.01 32.97
N PRO A 295 -22.65 13.93 31.69
CA PRO A 295 -21.40 14.53 31.25
C PRO A 295 -21.43 16.05 31.30
N GLU A 296 -20.27 16.65 31.56
CA GLU A 296 -20.06 18.10 31.55
C GLU A 296 -19.06 18.51 30.44
N PRO A 297 -19.12 19.76 29.93
CA PRO A 297 -18.08 20.28 29.04
C PRO A 297 -16.68 20.13 29.67
N GLY A 298 -15.75 19.58 28.89
CA GLY A 298 -14.38 19.30 29.32
C GLY A 298 -14.15 17.83 29.67
N ASP A 299 -15.21 17.04 29.94
CA ASP A 299 -15.06 15.62 30.22
C ASP A 299 -14.47 14.85 29.02
N LEU A 300 -13.85 13.72 29.33
CA LEU A 300 -13.50 12.73 28.32
C LEU A 300 -14.71 11.84 28.04
N ILE A 301 -14.87 11.40 26.80
CA ILE A 301 -15.90 10.42 26.41
C ILE A 301 -15.24 9.20 25.76
N PHE A 302 -15.65 8.00 26.15
CA PHE A 302 -15.09 6.74 25.68
C PHE A 302 -16.13 5.94 24.90
N PHE A 303 -15.68 5.25 23.85
CA PHE A 303 -16.55 4.40 23.03
C PHE A 303 -16.04 2.96 23.00
N ARG A 304 -16.98 2.02 23.03
CA ARG A 304 -16.75 0.58 22.91
C ARG A 304 -17.15 0.05 21.55
N ASN A 305 -16.46 -1.00 21.09
CA ASN A 305 -16.88 -1.76 19.92
C ASN A 305 -17.93 -2.82 20.31
N GLU A 306 -18.38 -3.62 19.34
CA GLU A 306 -19.35 -4.70 19.55
C GLU A 306 -18.87 -5.75 20.58
N ASP A 307 -17.56 -5.93 20.73
CA ASP A 307 -16.96 -6.83 21.73
C ASP A 307 -16.86 -6.21 23.14
N GLY A 308 -17.33 -4.98 23.32
CA GLY A 308 -17.25 -4.23 24.58
C GLY A 308 -15.88 -3.61 24.86
N LYS A 309 -14.91 -3.72 23.94
CA LYS A 309 -13.57 -3.15 24.08
C LYS A 309 -13.59 -1.66 23.80
N ILE A 310 -12.96 -0.87 24.66
CA ILE A 310 -12.80 0.56 24.43
C ILE A 310 -11.76 0.78 23.33
N TYR A 311 -12.21 1.40 22.23
CA TYR A 311 -11.40 1.60 21.04
C TYR A 311 -11.20 3.07 20.70
N HIS A 312 -12.03 3.98 21.25
CA HIS A 312 -11.98 5.40 20.91
C HIS A 312 -12.24 6.29 22.12
N VAL A 313 -11.64 7.48 22.10
CA VAL A 313 -11.80 8.52 23.12
C VAL A 313 -11.91 9.89 22.45
N GLY A 314 -12.72 10.76 23.03
CA GLY A 314 -12.97 12.13 22.59
C GLY A 314 -13.04 13.11 23.75
N ILE A 315 -13.29 14.38 23.42
CA ILE A 315 -13.45 15.48 24.37
C ILE A 315 -14.87 16.02 24.26
N VAL A 316 -15.59 16.12 25.37
CA VAL A 316 -16.92 16.73 25.42
C VAL A 316 -16.77 18.25 25.27
N GLU A 317 -17.27 18.81 24.17
CA GLU A 317 -17.24 20.26 23.91
C GLU A 317 -18.45 20.97 24.54
N ARG A 318 -19.63 20.35 24.45
CA ARG A 318 -20.87 20.84 25.05
C ARG A 318 -21.88 19.70 25.21
N VAL A 319 -22.84 19.90 26.09
CA VAL A 319 -23.94 18.96 26.34
C VAL A 319 -25.27 19.71 26.20
N SER A 320 -26.24 19.06 25.56
CA SER A 320 -27.63 19.52 25.45
C SER A 320 -28.54 18.56 26.21
N GLU A 321 -29.86 18.82 26.21
CA GLU A 321 -30.82 17.97 26.92
C GLU A 321 -30.81 16.50 26.46
N THR A 322 -30.51 16.24 25.18
CA THR A 322 -30.59 14.89 24.60
C THR A 322 -29.29 14.41 23.96
N ALA A 323 -28.32 15.30 23.74
CA ALA A 323 -27.12 14.99 22.97
C ALA A 323 -25.83 15.52 23.61
N VAL A 324 -24.76 14.76 23.43
CA VAL A 324 -23.38 15.16 23.71
C VAL A 324 -22.69 15.54 22.41
N HIS A 325 -21.96 16.66 22.43
CA HIS A 325 -21.23 17.18 21.29
C HIS A 325 -19.74 17.18 21.61
N THR A 326 -18.93 16.60 20.73
CA THR A 326 -17.54 16.26 21.02
C THR A 326 -16.58 16.85 20.00
N ILE A 327 -15.31 16.98 20.38
CA ILE A 327 -14.18 17.15 19.46
C ILE A 327 -13.33 15.89 19.55
N GLU A 328 -13.12 15.24 18.41
CA GLU A 328 -12.47 13.92 18.35
C GLU A 328 -11.36 13.90 17.32
N GLY A 329 -10.19 13.43 17.74
CA GLY A 329 -9.12 13.03 16.86
C GLY A 329 -9.35 11.62 16.30
N ASN A 330 -8.77 11.33 15.15
CA ASN A 330 -8.84 10.06 14.44
C ASN A 330 -10.26 9.64 14.02
N ARG A 331 -11.21 10.58 13.98
CA ARG A 331 -12.52 10.31 13.40
C ARG A 331 -12.45 10.54 11.89
N GLY A 332 -12.47 9.44 11.14
CA GLY A 332 -12.27 9.49 9.68
C GLY A 332 -10.91 10.10 9.31
N LYS A 333 -9.85 9.75 10.05
CA LYS A 333 -8.49 10.27 9.88
C LYS A 333 -8.37 11.80 10.02
N SER A 334 -9.27 12.42 10.78
CA SER A 334 -9.29 13.87 11.01
C SER A 334 -9.68 14.24 12.44
N VAL A 335 -9.41 15.49 12.82
CA VAL A 335 -10.00 16.13 13.99
C VAL A 335 -11.28 16.84 13.58
N ARG A 336 -12.40 16.43 14.16
CA ARG A 336 -13.71 16.96 13.80
C ARG A 336 -14.66 16.99 14.99
N ARG A 337 -15.74 17.74 14.80
CA ARG A 337 -16.91 17.66 15.68
C ARG A 337 -17.73 16.41 15.37
N CYS A 338 -18.28 15.83 16.43
CA CYS A 338 -19.25 14.73 16.38
C CYS A 338 -20.39 15.01 17.35
N ASP A 339 -21.54 14.41 17.09
CA ASP A 339 -22.76 14.58 17.86
C ASP A 339 -23.37 13.19 18.10
N TYR A 340 -23.74 12.89 19.34
CA TYR A 340 -24.31 11.61 19.75
C TYR A 340 -25.48 11.83 20.69
N ASP A 341 -26.51 11.00 20.59
CA ASP A 341 -27.53 10.89 21.64
C ASP A 341 -26.86 10.45 22.95
N LEU A 342 -27.29 11.01 24.08
CA LEU A 342 -26.76 10.64 25.41
C LEU A 342 -26.95 9.15 25.73
N GLU A 343 -27.99 8.54 25.14
CA GLU A 343 -28.32 7.11 25.27
C GLU A 343 -27.61 6.23 24.21
N ASN A 344 -26.69 6.77 23.42
CA ASN A 344 -26.02 6.00 22.38
C ASN A 344 -25.30 4.77 23.00
N PRO A 345 -25.62 3.55 22.54
CA PRO A 345 -25.11 2.31 23.16
C PRO A 345 -23.60 2.11 23.01
N ASP A 346 -22.99 2.76 22.03
CA ASP A 346 -21.54 2.70 21.80
C ASP A 346 -20.77 3.55 22.82
N ILE A 347 -21.43 4.47 23.52
CA ILE A 347 -20.82 5.21 24.62
C ILE A 347 -20.55 4.22 25.77
N ALA A 348 -19.28 4.09 26.12
CA ALA A 348 -18.80 3.22 27.19
C ALA A 348 -18.80 3.92 28.56
N GLY A 349 -18.63 5.23 28.57
CA GLY A 349 -18.57 6.04 29.77
C GLY A 349 -17.78 7.33 29.57
N TYR A 350 -17.52 8.01 30.68
CA TYR A 350 -16.91 9.34 30.72
C TYR A 350 -15.73 9.40 31.69
N GLY A 351 -14.78 10.28 31.41
CA GLY A 351 -13.77 10.71 32.37
C GLY A 351 -14.20 12.04 32.99
N ASP A 352 -14.55 12.00 34.27
CA ASP A 352 -15.00 13.15 35.07
C ASP A 352 -13.83 14.08 35.36
N MET A 353 -13.73 15.15 34.58
CA MET A 353 -12.65 16.14 34.74
C MET A 353 -12.84 16.99 35.99
N ARG A 354 -14.09 17.18 36.43
CA ARG A 354 -14.39 17.92 37.65
C ARG A 354 -13.84 17.19 38.88
N ALA A 355 -14.05 15.88 38.99
CA ALA A 355 -13.49 15.07 40.07
C ALA A 355 -11.95 15.16 40.11
N LEU A 356 -11.29 15.23 38.95
CA LEU A 356 -9.83 15.39 38.86
C LEU A 356 -9.38 16.79 39.32
N MET A 357 -10.11 17.85 38.96
CA MET A 357 -9.85 19.22 39.45
C MET A 357 -10.06 19.33 40.96
N GLU A 358 -11.15 18.78 41.49
CA GLU A 358 -11.46 18.77 42.93
C GLU A 358 -10.36 18.04 43.71
N ARG A 359 -9.88 16.91 43.19
CA ARG A 359 -8.76 16.16 43.76
C ARG A 359 -7.45 16.99 43.76
N ALA A 360 -7.24 17.82 42.75
CA ALA A 360 -6.09 18.71 42.63
C ALA A 360 -6.20 19.98 43.51
N GLY A 361 -7.38 20.27 44.06
CA GLY A 361 -7.65 21.50 44.78
C GLY A 361 -7.83 22.72 43.86
N GLU A 362 -8.13 22.49 42.58
CA GLU A 362 -8.40 23.55 41.62
C GLU A 362 -9.84 24.07 41.78
N PRO A 363 -10.06 25.40 41.84
CA PRO A 363 -11.39 25.95 41.97
C PRO A 363 -12.21 25.73 40.70
N ASP A 364 -13.47 25.36 40.85
CA ASP A 364 -14.45 25.33 39.75
C ASP A 364 -14.62 26.77 39.24
N GLY A 365 -14.47 27.02 37.92
CA GLY A 365 -14.58 28.34 37.32
C GLY A 365 -15.87 29.10 37.66
N ALA A 366 -16.92 28.37 38.08
CA ALA A 366 -18.17 28.92 38.60
C ALA A 366 -18.04 29.69 39.95
N GLN A 367 -16.90 29.59 40.65
CA GLN A 367 -16.63 30.26 41.94
C GLN A 367 -15.61 31.42 41.84
N ARG A 368 -15.25 31.88 40.63
CA ARG A 368 -14.46 33.12 40.50
C ARG A 368 -15.35 34.33 40.83
N ASP A 369 -15.48 34.63 42.12
CA ASP A 369 -16.10 35.86 42.61
C ASP A 369 -15.44 37.08 41.95
N ALA A 370 -16.29 38.02 41.52
CA ALA A 370 -15.88 39.30 40.95
C ALA A 370 -14.83 39.98 41.85
N PRO A 371 -13.83 40.68 41.29
CA PRO A 371 -12.82 41.33 42.12
C PRO A 371 -13.50 42.31 43.06
N GLU A 372 -13.34 42.10 44.37
CA GLU A 372 -13.74 43.07 45.40
C GLU A 372 -13.13 44.42 45.02
N THR A 373 -13.99 45.37 44.68
CA THR A 373 -13.64 46.78 44.60
C THR A 373 -13.14 47.23 45.97
N ARG A 374 -11.82 47.23 46.12
CA ARG A 374 -11.15 47.78 47.30
C ARG A 374 -11.31 49.31 47.23
N GLU A 375 -12.28 49.84 47.98
CA GLU A 375 -12.35 51.27 48.25
C GLU A 375 -11.04 51.70 48.94
N LEU A 376 -10.35 52.66 48.33
CA LEU A 376 -9.14 53.26 48.87
C LEU A 376 -9.55 54.34 49.90
N PRO A 377 -8.93 54.38 51.09
CA PRO A 377 -9.03 55.51 51.99
C PRO A 377 -8.25 56.75 51.50
#